data_AF-A0AAN7AU07-F1
#
_entry.id   AF-A0AAN7AU07-F1
#
_cell.length_a   1.000
_cell.length_b   1.000
_cell.length_c   1.000
_cell.angle_alpha   90.00
_cell.angle_beta   90.00
_cell.angle_gamma   90.00
#
_symmetry.space_group_name_H-M   'P 1'
#
loop_
_entity.id
_entity.type
_entity.pdbx_description
1 polymer ?
#
loop_
_entity_poly.entity_id
_entity_poly.type
_entity_poly.pdbx_seq_one_letter_code
_entity_poly.pdbx_strand_id
1 'polypeptide(L)'
;MDQALAEQHQWTILRYSRSNDEDSWVMLTRDGEIVPIPGEKILHTSRPRVSLEITTPRELNIANPYTLKVDNGIAYITNER
;
A
#
# COMPACT_ATOMS: atom_id res chain seq x y z
N MET A 1 28.94 -10.72 -2.63
CA MET A 1 27.77 -11.62 -2.73
C MET A 1 26.47 -10.85 -2.54
N ASP A 2 26.44 -9.78 -1.73
CA ASP A 2 25.25 -8.94 -1.49
C ASP A 2 24.83 -8.01 -2.63
N GLN A 3 25.76 -7.61 -3.52
CA GLN A 3 25.46 -6.67 -4.60
C GLN A 3 24.42 -7.20 -5.60
N ALA A 4 24.51 -8.49 -5.96
CA ALA A 4 23.56 -9.11 -6.89
C ALA A 4 22.14 -9.21 -6.32
N LEU A 5 22.02 -9.40 -5.00
CA LEU A 5 20.73 -9.47 -4.31
C LEU A 5 20.08 -8.09 -4.21
N ALA A 6 20.87 -7.06 -3.89
CA ALA A 6 20.41 -5.67 -3.87
C ALA A 6 19.95 -5.21 -5.26
N GLU A 7 20.71 -5.53 -6.31
CA GLU A 7 20.32 -5.24 -7.70
C GLU A 7 19.01 -5.96 -8.08
N GLN A 8 18.86 -7.24 -7.71
CA GLN A 8 17.63 -8.00 -7.96
C GLN A 8 16.42 -7.36 -7.25
N HIS A 9 16.56 -6.95 -5.99
CA HIS A 9 15.50 -6.28 -5.23
C HIS A 9 15.10 -4.95 -5.88
N GLN A 10 16.09 -4.18 -6.35
CA GLN A 10 15.86 -2.90 -7.01
C GLN A 10 15.08 -3.09 -8.33
N TRP A 11 15.40 -4.14 -9.10
CA TRP A 11 14.65 -4.50 -10.31
C TRP A 11 13.22 -4.92 -10.02
N THR A 12 12.99 -5.69 -8.95
CA THR A 12 11.65 -6.08 -8.51
C THR A 12 10.84 -4.84 -8.14
N ILE A 13 11.38 -3.94 -7.32
CA ILE A 13 10.68 -2.71 -6.93
C ILE A 13 10.35 -1.86 -8.17
N LEU A 14 11.31 -1.60 -9.06
CA LEU A 14 11.08 -0.80 -10.26
C LEU A 14 10.03 -1.40 -11.21
N ARG A 15 9.97 -2.74 -11.29
CA ARG A 15 8.98 -3.44 -12.11
C ARG A 15 7.56 -3.28 -11.57
N TYR A 16 7.41 -3.26 -10.24
CA TYR A 16 6.11 -3.16 -9.57
C TYR A 16 5.76 -1.74 -9.09
N SER A 17 6.71 -0.81 -9.10
CA SER A 17 6.49 0.60 -8.74
C SER A 17 5.83 1.39 -9.86
N ARG A 18 5.75 0.82 -11.08
CA ARG A 18 4.88 1.34 -12.14
C ARG A 18 3.44 0.96 -11.83
N SER A 19 2.93 1.56 -10.78
CA SER A 19 1.51 1.64 -10.48
C SER A 19 0.89 2.64 -11.46
N ASN A 20 -0.23 2.29 -12.09
CA ASN A 20 -1.05 3.29 -12.77
C ASN A 20 -1.76 4.07 -11.65
N ASP A 21 -1.06 5.00 -11.02
CA ASP A 21 -1.48 5.70 -9.80
C ASP A 21 -2.83 6.43 -9.94
N GLU A 22 -3.31 6.61 -11.18
CA GLU A 22 -4.65 7.13 -11.48
C GLU A 22 -5.79 6.20 -11.01
N ASP A 23 -5.56 4.89 -10.86
CA ASP A 23 -6.63 3.90 -10.63
C ASP A 23 -6.77 3.37 -9.18
N SER A 24 -5.90 3.75 -8.25
CA SER A 24 -5.87 3.15 -6.89
C SER A 24 -6.64 3.94 -5.82
N TRP A 25 -7.40 4.97 -6.21
CA TRP A 25 -8.18 5.75 -5.25
C TRP A 25 -9.43 4.99 -4.78
N VAL A 26 -9.63 4.98 -3.46
CA VAL A 26 -10.80 4.36 -2.82
C VAL A 26 -11.74 5.47 -2.35
N MET A 27 -12.99 5.44 -2.83
CA MET A 27 -14.02 6.36 -2.33
C MET A 27 -14.50 5.90 -0.96
N LEU A 28 -14.65 6.84 -0.03
CA LEU A 28 -15.19 6.60 1.31
C LEU A 28 -16.54 7.30 1.47
N THR A 29 -17.42 6.71 2.29
CA THR A 29 -18.64 7.37 2.77
C THR A 29 -18.27 8.53 3.70
N ARG A 30 -19.25 9.37 4.04
CA ARG A 30 -19.07 10.45 5.01
C ARG A 30 -18.61 9.93 6.38
N ASP A 31 -19.01 8.71 6.73
CA ASP A 31 -18.67 8.06 8.00
C ASP A 31 -17.33 7.30 7.93
N GLY A 32 -16.64 7.34 6.79
CA GLY A 32 -15.29 6.79 6.61
C GLY A 32 -15.25 5.32 6.18
N GLU A 33 -16.37 4.74 5.77
CA GLU A 33 -16.43 3.36 5.27
C GLU A 33 -16.14 3.31 3.77
N ILE A 34 -15.58 2.21 3.28
CA ILE A 34 -15.33 2.01 1.85
C ILE A 34 -16.64 2.00 1.04
N VAL A 35 -16.63 2.65 -0.13
CA VAL A 35 -17.67 2.52 -1.15
C VAL A 35 -17.20 1.50 -2.19
N PRO A 36 -17.83 0.31 -2.27
CA PRO A 36 -17.45 -0.71 -3.24
C PRO A 36 -17.76 -0.27 -4.67
N ILE A 37 -16.87 -0.61 -5.61
CA ILE A 37 -17.16 -0.47 -7.05
C ILE A 37 -18.18 -1.54 -7.51
N PRO A 38 -18.83 -1.40 -8.68
CA PRO A 38 -19.78 -2.40 -9.16
C PRO A 38 -19.18 -3.81 -9.24
N GLY A 39 -19.76 -4.77 -8.53
CA GLY A 39 -19.30 -6.16 -8.48
C GLY A 39 -18.28 -6.46 -7.36
N GLU A 40 -17.72 -5.45 -6.72
CA GLU A 40 -16.82 -5.61 -5.59
C GLU A 40 -17.58 -6.05 -4.34
N LYS A 41 -17.00 -7.00 -3.62
CA LYS A 41 -17.53 -7.59 -2.39
C LYS A 41 -16.47 -7.53 -1.31
N ILE A 42 -16.85 -7.02 -0.15
CA ILE A 42 -16.02 -7.05 1.05
C ILE A 42 -15.95 -8.50 1.54
N LEU A 43 -14.76 -9.07 1.56
CA LEU A 43 -14.48 -10.41 2.06
C LEU A 43 -14.08 -10.38 3.54
N HIS A 44 -13.44 -9.30 3.97
CA HIS A 44 -13.05 -9.08 5.36
C HIS A 44 -12.99 -7.60 5.72
N THR A 45 -13.34 -7.29 6.97
CA THR A 45 -13.15 -5.99 7.60
C THR A 45 -12.47 -6.21 8.94
N SER A 46 -11.36 -5.53 9.16
CA SER A 46 -10.65 -5.61 10.43
C SER A 46 -11.43 -4.91 11.55
N ARG A 47 -10.99 -5.10 12.79
CA ARG A 47 -11.36 -4.19 13.87
C ARG A 47 -10.65 -2.83 13.68
N PRO A 48 -11.16 -1.74 14.29
CA PRO A 48 -10.44 -0.48 14.35
C PRO A 48 -9.06 -0.62 15.01
N ARG A 49 -8.15 0.32 14.71
CA ARG A 49 -6.76 0.40 15.21
C ARG A 49 -5.78 -0.51 14.47
N VAL A 50 -5.96 -0.66 13.16
CA VAL A 50 -4.90 -1.20 12.30
C VAL A 50 -3.89 -0.09 12.01
N SER A 51 -2.61 -0.41 12.17
CA SER A 51 -1.51 0.46 11.79
C SER A 51 -1.01 0.14 10.37
N LEU A 52 -0.73 1.17 9.58
CA LEU A 52 -0.03 1.09 8.29
C LEU A 52 1.25 1.92 8.38
N GLU A 53 2.38 1.30 8.02
CA GLU A 53 3.68 1.97 7.94
C GLU A 53 4.31 1.72 6.57
N ILE A 54 4.70 2.79 5.90
CA ILE A 54 5.42 2.77 4.62
C ILE A 54 6.72 3.54 4.84
N THR A 55 7.86 2.90 4.59
CA THR A 55 9.19 3.51 4.76
C THR A 55 10.10 3.16 3.59
N THR A 56 10.93 4.12 3.18
CA THR A 56 12.03 3.84 2.24
C THR A 56 13.02 2.86 2.88
N PRO A 57 13.34 1.72 2.22
CA PRO A 57 14.36 0.81 2.70
C PRO A 57 15.72 1.50 2.86
N ARG A 58 16.46 1.16 3.93
CA ARG A 58 17.76 1.80 4.24
C ARG A 58 18.76 1.79 3.10
N GLU A 59 18.77 0.71 2.31
CA GLU A 59 19.67 0.51 1.17
C GLU A 59 19.39 1.49 0.01
N LEU A 60 18.21 2.11 -0.01
CA LEU A 60 17.75 3.01 -1.07
C LEU A 60 17.75 4.49 -0.64
N ASN A 61 18.44 4.83 0.45
CA ASN A 61 18.56 6.19 0.99
C ASN A 61 19.52 7.08 0.16
N ILE A 62 19.27 7.16 -1.15
CA ILE A 62 20.04 7.96 -2.11
C ILE A 62 19.48 9.41 -2.16
N ALA A 63 18.26 9.61 -1.65
CA ALA A 63 17.57 10.90 -1.51
C ALA A 63 16.83 10.96 -0.15
N ASN A 64 16.05 12.04 0.08
CA ASN A 64 15.23 12.17 1.28
C ASN A 64 14.27 10.97 1.40
N PRO A 65 14.37 10.16 2.47
CA PRO A 65 13.55 8.96 2.61
C PRO A 65 12.09 9.34 2.85
N TYR A 66 11.18 8.63 2.20
CA TYR A 66 9.76 8.74 2.43
C TYR A 66 9.37 7.90 3.65
N THR A 67 8.52 8.48 4.50
CA THR A 67 7.90 7.77 5.61
C THR A 67 6.45 8.20 5.76
N LEU A 68 5.56 7.22 5.93
CA LEU A 68 4.17 7.40 6.26
C LEU A 68 3.81 6.41 7.37
N LYS A 69 3.15 6.92 8.41
CA LYS A 69 2.63 6.09 9.50
C LYS A 69 1.20 6.52 9.83
N VAL A 70 0.31 5.54 9.91
CA VAL A 70 -1.09 5.71 10.31
C VAL A 70 -1.38 4.65 11.36
N ASP A 71 -1.83 5.04 12.56
CA ASP A 71 -1.97 4.10 13.70
C ASP A 71 -3.43 3.77 14.07
N ASN A 72 -4.39 4.33 13.34
CA ASN A 72 -5.80 4.21 13.70
C ASN A 72 -6.71 4.05 12.47
N GLY A 73 -6.43 3.02 11.66
CA GLY A 73 -7.22 2.68 10.49
C GLY A 73 -8.12 1.45 10.69
N ILE A 74 -8.89 1.16 9.64
CA ILE A 74 -9.59 -0.11 9.41
C ILE A 74 -9.08 -0.65 8.07
N ALA A 75 -8.74 -1.93 8.01
CA ALA A 75 -8.37 -2.61 6.77
C ALA A 75 -9.58 -3.36 6.20
N TYR A 76 -9.78 -3.19 4.89
CA TYR A 76 -10.77 -3.91 4.10
C TYR A 76 -10.03 -4.83 3.14
N ILE A 77 -10.47 -6.08 3.03
CA ILE A 77 -10.06 -7.00 1.97
C ILE A 77 -11.28 -7.24 1.11
N THR A 78 -11.17 -7.00 -0.18
CA THR A 78 -12.24 -7.26 -1.15
C THR A 78 -11.78 -8.29 -2.17
N ASN A 79 -12.66 -8.69 -3.07
CA ASN A 79 -12.27 -9.55 -4.20
C ASN A 79 -11.55 -8.79 -5.32
N GLU A 80 -11.37 -7.47 -5.21
CA GLU A 80 -10.75 -6.61 -6.23
C GLU A 80 -9.50 -5.86 -5.71
N ARG A 81 -9.39 -5.59 -4.40
CA ARG A 81 -8.30 -4.82 -3.76
C ARG A 81 -8.07 -5.19 -2.29
#